data_AF-A0A820LKB4-F1
#
_entry.id   AF-A0A820LKB4-F1
#
_cell.length_a   1.000
_cell.length_b   1.000
_cell.length_c   1.000
_cell.angle_alpha   90.00
_cell.angle_beta   90.00
_cell.angle_gamma   90.00
#
_symmetry.space_group_name_H-M   'P 1'
#
loop_
_entity.id
_entity.type
_entity.pdbx_description
1 polymer ?
#
loop_
_entity_poly.entity_id
_entity_poly.type
_entity_poly.pdbx_seq_one_letter_code
_entity_poly.pdbx_strand_id
1 'polypeptide(L)'
;MANISGERIEIDQQARKALNFIETGVLGLCAIVLSSPYDISYYAPAALMLLCKHSHDPDLIQKSVKKALSEFHRTHHDSWHQHREKKFTDDQLVIFDDALISLNYYV
;
A
#
# COMPACT_ATOMS: atom_id res chain seq x y z
N MET A 1 -9.75 41.85 -16.96
CA MET A 1 -9.60 40.51 -17.58
C MET A 1 -8.92 39.62 -16.56
N ALA A 2 -9.60 38.58 -16.08
CA ALA A 2 -9.11 37.77 -14.96
C ALA A 2 -7.85 36.99 -15.34
N ASN A 3 -6.88 36.92 -14.41
CA ASN A 3 -5.60 36.23 -14.52
C ASN A 3 -5.76 34.70 -14.45
N ILE A 4 -6.59 34.14 -15.33
CA ILE A 4 -7.06 32.75 -15.27
C ILE A 4 -5.92 31.76 -15.59
N SER A 5 -4.90 32.17 -16.34
CA SER A 5 -3.77 31.30 -16.72
C SER A 5 -2.77 31.09 -15.58
N GLY A 6 -2.43 32.14 -14.83
CA GLY A 6 -1.52 32.03 -13.67
C GLY A 6 -2.14 31.22 -12.53
N GLU A 7 -3.42 31.46 -12.25
CA GLU A 7 -4.18 30.75 -11.22
C GLU A 7 -4.29 29.25 -11.52
N ARG A 8 -4.41 28.87 -12.80
CA ARG A 8 -4.48 27.45 -13.24
C ARG A 8 -3.14 26.70 -13.08
N ILE A 9 -2.01 27.39 -13.29
CA ILE A 9 -0.66 26.79 -13.12
C ILE A 9 -0.36 26.54 -11.64
N GLU A 10 -0.75 27.46 -10.75
CA GLU A 10 -0.55 27.29 -9.31
C GLU A 10 -1.39 26.12 -8.75
N ILE A 11 -2.63 25.97 -9.21
CA ILE A 11 -3.50 24.84 -8.82
C ILE A 11 -2.88 23.50 -9.25
N ASP A 12 -2.36 23.40 -10.48
CA ASP A 12 -1.72 22.17 -10.99
C ASP A 12 -0.44 21.81 -10.21
N GLN A 13 0.35 22.80 -9.82
CA GLN A 13 1.54 22.59 -8.98
C GLN A 13 1.17 22.14 -7.56
N GLN A 14 0.13 22.73 -6.98
CA GLN A 14 -0.35 22.34 -5.66
C GLN A 14 -0.91 20.91 -5.66
N ALA A 15 -1.67 20.54 -6.70
CA ALA A 15 -2.17 19.18 -6.88
C ALA A 15 -1.03 18.16 -7.02
N ARG A 16 0.02 18.48 -7.79
CA ARG A 16 1.23 17.64 -7.92
C ARG A 16 1.98 17.48 -6.60
N LYS A 17 2.14 18.56 -5.82
CA LYS A 17 2.76 18.47 -4.49
C LYS A 17 1.97 17.55 -3.56
N ALA A 18 0.64 17.65 -3.57
CA ALA A 18 -0.21 16.77 -2.78
C ALA A 18 -0.06 15.30 -3.20
N LEU A 19 -0.02 15.02 -4.51
CA LEU A 19 0.17 13.68 -5.04
C LEU A 19 1.53 13.08 -4.62
N ASN A 20 2.61 13.84 -4.75
CA ASN A 20 3.95 13.41 -4.33
C ASN A 20 4.02 13.15 -2.82
N PHE A 21 3.31 13.96 -2.02
CA PHE A 21 3.26 13.77 -0.57
C PHE A 21 2.58 12.45 -0.20
N ILE A 22 1.46 12.12 -0.86
CA ILE A 22 0.77 10.84 -0.67
C ILE A 22 1.68 9.68 -1.10
N GLU A 23 2.29 9.77 -2.29
CA GLU A 23 3.19 8.73 -2.80
C GLU A 23 4.35 8.46 -1.83
N THR A 24 4.98 9.52 -1.32
CA THR A 24 6.07 9.40 -0.34
C THR A 24 5.60 8.75 0.96
N GLY A 25 4.40 9.10 1.44
CA GLY A 25 3.80 8.48 2.62
C GLY A 25 3.55 6.98 2.43
N VAL A 26 3.03 6.58 1.27
CA VAL A 26 2.79 5.17 0.95
C VAL A 26 4.10 4.39 0.80
N LEU A 27 5.13 4.99 0.18
CA LEU A 27 6.46 4.38 0.13
C LEU A 27 7.05 4.14 1.52
N GLY A 28 6.85 5.08 2.45
CA GLY A 28 7.24 4.90 3.86
C GLY A 28 6.49 3.73 4.50
N LEU A 29 5.19 3.60 4.24
CA LEU A 29 4.39 2.47 4.73
C LEU A 29 4.87 1.13 4.14
N CYS A 30 5.19 1.09 2.85
CA CYS A 30 5.80 -0.08 2.22
C CYS A 30 7.09 -0.48 2.93
N ALA A 31 7.96 0.49 3.24
CA ALA A 31 9.21 0.21 3.94
C ALA A 31 8.97 -0.36 5.36
N ILE A 32 7.95 0.13 6.08
CA ILE A 32 7.58 -0.38 7.41
C ILE A 32 7.07 -1.83 7.31
N VAL A 33 6.20 -2.14 6.35
CA VAL A 33 5.70 -3.52 6.15
C VAL A 33 6.85 -4.48 5.80
N LEU A 34 7.83 -4.01 5.04
CA LEU A 34 8.98 -4.80 4.61
C LEU A 34 10.15 -4.80 5.62
N SER A 35 10.06 -4.07 6.74
CA SER A 35 11.18 -3.94 7.69
C SER A 35 11.47 -5.21 8.47
N SER A 36 10.51 -6.12 8.55
CA SER A 36 10.55 -7.32 9.39
C SER A 36 10.22 -8.54 8.53
N PRO A 37 11.17 -9.05 7.73
CA PRO A 37 10.95 -10.29 7.00
C PRO A 37 10.89 -11.48 7.97
N TYR A 38 10.08 -12.50 7.63
CA TYR A 38 9.93 -13.77 8.35
C TYR A 38 9.19 -13.71 9.72
N ASP A 39 8.94 -12.52 10.26
CA ASP A 39 8.20 -12.33 11.52
C ASP A 39 7.16 -11.22 11.41
N ILE A 40 6.01 -11.43 12.05
CA ILE A 40 4.89 -10.51 12.04
C ILE A 40 4.89 -9.67 13.32
N SER A 41 5.52 -8.50 13.19
CA SER A 41 5.50 -7.44 14.21
C SER A 41 4.07 -7.00 14.53
N TYR A 42 3.85 -6.52 15.76
CA TYR A 42 2.51 -6.13 16.24
C TYR A 42 1.83 -5.02 15.41
N TYR A 43 2.61 -4.20 14.71
CA TYR A 43 2.12 -3.12 13.84
C TYR A 43 1.84 -3.58 12.40
N ALA A 44 2.36 -4.73 11.99
CA ALA A 44 2.29 -5.19 10.60
C ALA A 44 0.85 -5.38 10.10
N PRO A 45 -0.10 -5.95 10.88
CA PRO A 45 -1.49 -6.06 10.45
C PRO A 45 -2.14 -4.70 10.15
N ALA A 46 -1.97 -3.73 11.03
CA ALA A 46 -2.51 -2.39 10.84
C ALA A 46 -1.89 -1.68 9.63
N ALA A 47 -0.57 -1.80 9.46
CA ALA A 47 0.16 -1.23 8.32
C ALA A 47 -0.27 -1.86 6.99
N LEU A 48 -0.44 -3.19 6.96
CA LEU A 48 -0.95 -3.92 5.78
C LEU A 48 -2.36 -3.49 5.41
N MET A 49 -3.25 -3.32 6.38
CA MET A 49 -4.62 -2.86 6.10
C MET A 49 -4.66 -1.45 5.52
N LEU A 50 -3.78 -0.57 6.00
CA LEU A 50 -3.65 0.77 5.41
C LEU A 50 -3.09 0.68 3.99
N LEU A 51 -2.13 -0.21 3.76
CA LEU A 51 -1.53 -0.41 2.44
C LEU A 51 -2.53 -1.01 1.43
N CYS A 52 -3.36 -1.96 1.85
CA CYS A 52 -4.44 -2.55 1.04
C CYS A 52 -5.48 -1.51 0.63
N LYS A 53 -5.73 -0.45 1.41
CA LYS A 53 -6.64 0.63 0.98
C LYS A 53 -6.11 1.40 -0.24
N HIS A 54 -4.78 1.47 -0.38
CA HIS A 54 -4.11 2.14 -1.49
C HIS A 54 -3.85 1.20 -2.69
N SER A 55 -4.33 -0.06 -2.67
CA SER A 55 -4.16 -0.98 -3.79
C SER A 55 -4.99 -0.59 -5.03
N HIS A 56 -6.08 0.16 -4.82
CA HIS A 56 -6.99 0.64 -5.86
C HIS A 56 -6.73 2.09 -6.29
N ASP A 57 -5.69 2.72 -5.74
CA ASP A 57 -5.29 4.09 -6.06
C ASP A 57 -4.68 4.22 -7.47
N PRO A 58 -4.49 5.45 -7.99
CA PRO A 58 -3.87 5.69 -9.29
C PRO A 58 -2.50 5.03 -9.46
N ASP A 59 -2.15 4.69 -10.70
CA ASP A 59 -0.98 3.90 -11.12
C ASP A 59 0.36 4.23 -10.44
N LEU A 60 0.59 5.50 -10.09
CA LEU A 60 1.82 5.97 -9.44
C LEU A 60 2.06 5.27 -8.10
N ILE A 61 1.00 5.06 -7.32
CA ILE A 61 1.07 4.48 -5.97
C ILE A 61 0.86 2.97 -6.05
N GLN A 62 -0.05 2.54 -6.93
CA GLN A 62 -0.45 1.15 -7.05
C GLN A 62 0.74 0.21 -7.25
N LYS A 63 1.69 0.53 -8.15
CA LYS A 63 2.84 -0.36 -8.42
C LYS A 63 3.68 -0.64 -7.18
N SER A 64 3.93 0.38 -6.38
CA SER A 64 4.72 0.28 -5.15
C SER A 64 3.99 -0.51 -4.06
N VAL A 65 2.69 -0.29 -3.92
CA VAL A 65 1.80 -1.05 -3.02
C VAL A 65 1.80 -2.53 -3.40
N LYS A 66 1.53 -2.81 -4.68
CA LYS A 66 1.47 -4.17 -5.22
C LYS A 66 2.77 -4.93 -4.98
N LYS A 67 3.91 -4.29 -5.26
CA LYS A 67 5.24 -4.87 -5.00
C LYS A 67 5.45 -5.18 -3.52
N ALA A 68 5.09 -4.28 -2.62
CA ALA A 68 5.27 -4.48 -1.19
C ALA A 68 4.38 -5.60 -0.63
N LEU A 69 3.12 -5.70 -1.07
CA LEU A 69 2.21 -6.79 -0.68
C LEU A 69 2.74 -8.15 -1.17
N SER A 70 3.20 -8.24 -2.42
CA SER A 70 3.78 -9.47 -2.96
C SER A 70 5.05 -9.89 -2.23
N GLU A 71 5.95 -8.94 -1.92
CA GLU A 71 7.18 -9.24 -1.17
C GLU A 71 6.89 -9.66 0.28
N PHE A 72 5.91 -9.02 0.93
CA PHE A 72 5.47 -9.42 2.26
C PHE A 72 4.92 -10.86 2.25
N HIS A 73 4.02 -11.17 1.31
CA HIS A 73 3.46 -12.51 1.16
C HIS A 73 4.56 -13.55 0.90
N ARG A 74 5.50 -13.25 0.00
CA ARG A 74 6.63 -14.14 -0.34
C ARG A 74 7.53 -14.43 0.85
N THR A 75 7.86 -13.42 1.65
CA THR A 75 8.79 -13.56 2.79
C THR A 75 8.17 -14.24 4.01
N HIS A 76 6.84 -14.24 4.11
CA HIS A 76 6.11 -14.85 5.23
C HIS A 76 5.42 -16.16 4.87
N HIS A 77 5.53 -16.61 3.62
CA HIS A 77 4.83 -17.79 3.10
C HIS A 77 5.01 -19.04 3.98
N ASP A 78 6.25 -19.35 4.35
CA ASP A 78 6.58 -20.58 5.09
C ASP A 78 6.05 -20.58 6.52
N SER A 79 5.94 -19.40 7.16
CA SER A 79 5.41 -19.24 8.52
C SER A 79 3.95 -18.73 8.55
N TRP A 80 3.32 -18.55 7.39
CA TRP A 80 2.04 -17.85 7.26
C TRP A 80 0.93 -18.52 8.05
N HIS A 81 0.76 -19.84 7.90
CA HIS A 81 -0.28 -20.60 8.62
C HIS A 81 -0.14 -20.51 10.14
N GLN A 82 1.07 -20.32 10.66
CA GLN A 82 1.32 -20.26 12.11
C GLN A 82 1.04 -18.86 12.69
N HIS A 83 1.24 -17.83 11.88
CA HIS A 83 1.16 -16.43 12.32
C HIS A 83 -0.16 -15.76 11.96
N ARG A 84 -0.81 -16.14 10.86
CA ARG A 84 -1.99 -15.43 10.33
C ARG A 84 -3.16 -15.39 11.32
N GLU A 85 -3.53 -16.52 11.92
CA GLU A 85 -4.67 -16.60 12.86
C GLU A 85 -4.39 -15.95 14.22
N LYS A 86 -3.11 -15.79 14.57
CA LYS A 86 -2.70 -15.19 15.85
C LYS A 86 -2.52 -13.68 15.77
N LYS A 87 -2.29 -13.15 14.57
CA LYS A 87 -1.88 -11.76 14.35
C LYS A 87 -2.90 -10.94 13.59
N PHE A 88 -3.78 -11.58 12.81
CA PHE A 88 -4.82 -10.92 12.03
C PHE A 88 -6.19 -11.38 12.48
N THR A 89 -7.19 -10.52 12.28
CA THR A 89 -8.59 -10.91 12.35
C THR A 89 -9.04 -11.51 11.01
N ASP A 90 -10.13 -12.27 11.02
CA ASP A 90 -10.68 -12.89 9.80
C ASP A 90 -10.98 -11.83 8.72
N ASP A 91 -11.57 -10.70 9.11
CA ASP A 91 -11.84 -9.58 8.19
C ASP A 91 -10.58 -9.02 7.54
N GLN A 92 -9.48 -8.93 8.30
CA GLN A 92 -8.20 -8.44 7.77
C GLN A 92 -7.60 -9.42 6.77
N LEU A 93 -7.75 -10.72 7.03
CA LEU A 93 -7.30 -11.78 6.12
C LEU A 93 -8.08 -11.76 4.81
N VAL A 94 -9.41 -11.56 4.86
CA VAL A 94 -10.24 -11.41 3.66
C VAL A 94 -9.78 -10.23 2.82
N ILE A 95 -9.56 -9.06 3.43
CA ILE A 95 -9.08 -7.87 2.71
C ILE A 95 -7.71 -8.12 2.08
N PHE A 96 -6.81 -8.78 2.81
CA PHE A 96 -5.48 -9.07 2.31
C PHE A 96 -5.53 -10.07 1.14
N ASP A 97 -6.30 -11.14 1.26
CA ASP A 97 -6.45 -12.15 0.22
C ASP A 97 -7.10 -11.57 -1.05
N ASP A 98 -8.12 -10.72 -0.93
CA ASP A 98 -8.72 -9.99 -2.06
C ASP A 98 -7.70 -9.08 -2.76
N ALA A 99 -6.90 -8.35 -1.97
CA ALA A 99 -5.83 -7.54 -2.51
C ALA A 99 -4.79 -8.40 -3.24
N LEU A 100 -4.41 -9.57 -2.73
CA LEU A 100 -3.48 -10.49 -3.39
C LEU A 100 -4.05 -11.10 -4.67
N ILE A 101 -5.34 -11.43 -4.70
CA ILE A 101 -6.01 -11.94 -5.89
C ILE A 101 -5.95 -10.90 -7.02
N SER A 102 -6.16 -9.61 -6.71
CA SER A 102 -6.06 -8.51 -7.67
C SER A 102 -4.65 -8.32 -8.28
N LEU A 103 -3.61 -8.82 -7.60
CA LEU A 103 -2.23 -8.81 -8.09
C LEU A 103 -1.97 -9.88 -9.15
N ASN A 104 -2.65 -11.02 -9.04
CA ASN A 104 -2.38 -12.22 -9.84
C ASN A 104 -3.14 -12.24 -11.18
N TYR A 105 -4.11 -11.34 -11.40
CA TYR A 105 -4.91 -11.29 -12.63
C TYR A 105 -4.32 -10.46 -13.78
N TYR A 106 -3.23 -9.73 -13.53
CA TYR A 106 -2.48 -9.00 -14.56
C TYR A 106 -1.12 -9.68 -14.77
N VAL A 107 -1.11 -10.80 -15.48
CA VAL A 107 0.09 -11.39 -16.11
C VAL A 107 0.09 -11.05 -17.59
#